data_AF-A0A6I6UMX9-F1
#
_entry.id   AF-A0A6I6UMX9-F1
#
_cell.length_a   1.000
_cell.length_b   1.000
_cell.length_c   1.000
_cell.angle_alpha   90.00
_cell.angle_beta   90.00
_cell.angle_gamma   90.00
#
_symmetry.space_group_name_H-M   'P 1'
#
loop_
_entity.id
_entity.type
_entity.pdbx_description
1 polymer ?
#
loop_
_entity_poly.entity_id
_entity_poly.type
_entity_poly.pdbx_seq_one_letter_code
_entity_poly.pdbx_strand_id
1 'polypeptide(L)'
;MDTLNTSSSPLTIEEVYEQYHKLIYHIAYNITKDVHLSQDVSQETFLKAYIKMDTLEDPAKIKSWLTTIAKCTAIDIIRQRSRRNETCIEEHEEFHSIEDHRSLEDEIDARFLKSSIQDHITSLPLTQQEVMALKVTEDLSDSEIATKLNLPPSTVKTRFHRARKQLYTIVQTKISA
;
A
#
# COMPACT_ATOMS: atom_id res chain seq x y z
N MET A 1 39.96 -25.15 6.46
CA MET A 1 39.90 -23.92 5.64
C MET A 1 38.56 -23.28 5.95
N ASP A 2 38.49 -22.69 7.13
CA ASP A 2 38.67 -21.24 7.39
C ASP A 2 37.36 -20.51 7.11
N THR A 3 36.47 -20.44 8.11
CA THR A 3 36.34 -19.34 9.08
C THR A 3 36.16 -17.98 8.40
N LEU A 4 35.01 -17.33 8.62
CA LEU A 4 34.87 -15.90 8.94
C LEU A 4 33.40 -15.55 9.23
N ASN A 5 33.14 -15.41 10.52
CA ASN A 5 32.22 -14.47 11.17
C ASN A 5 31.66 -13.32 10.28
N THR A 6 30.34 -13.14 10.25
CA THR A 6 29.75 -11.78 10.23
C THR A 6 28.40 -11.78 10.95
N SER A 7 28.37 -11.13 12.11
CA SER A 7 27.16 -10.65 12.76
C SER A 7 26.45 -9.63 11.84
N SER A 8 25.11 -9.64 11.81
CA SER A 8 24.21 -8.87 10.92
C SER A 8 23.99 -9.49 9.54
N SER A 9 23.10 -10.48 9.46
CA SER A 9 22.61 -10.96 8.16
C SER A 9 21.84 -9.85 7.43
N PRO A 10 22.16 -9.55 6.16
CA PRO A 10 21.30 -8.72 5.33
C PRO A 10 19.92 -9.39 5.18
N LEU A 11 18.84 -8.60 5.24
CA LEU A 11 17.47 -9.06 4.99
C LEU A 11 17.41 -9.84 3.67
N THR A 12 16.91 -11.08 3.69
CA THR A 12 16.80 -11.88 2.47
C THR A 12 15.51 -11.54 1.70
N ILE A 13 15.50 -11.80 0.39
CA ILE A 13 14.29 -11.57 -0.41
C ILE A 13 13.14 -12.47 0.01
N GLU A 14 13.43 -13.68 0.50
CA GLU A 14 12.43 -14.60 1.02
C GLU A 14 11.73 -14.03 2.27
N GLU A 15 12.48 -13.49 3.22
CA GLU A 15 11.93 -12.83 4.42
C GLU A 15 11.06 -11.62 4.04
N VAL A 16 11.54 -10.84 3.08
CA VAL A 16 10.83 -9.68 2.55
C VAL A 16 9.53 -10.11 1.84
N TYR A 17 9.56 -11.18 1.06
CA TYR A 17 8.37 -11.70 0.38
C TYR A 17 7.32 -12.19 1.38
N GLU A 18 7.71 -13.05 2.32
CA GLU A 18 6.81 -13.57 3.35
C GLU A 18 6.12 -12.44 4.13
N GLN A 19 6.88 -11.39 4.47
CA GLN A 19 6.36 -10.28 5.24
C GLN A 19 5.45 -9.33 4.43
N TYR A 20 5.71 -9.13 3.13
CA TYR A 20 5.10 -8.04 2.38
C TYR A 20 4.24 -8.47 1.18
N HIS A 21 4.18 -9.75 0.79
CA HIS A 21 3.44 -10.19 -0.41
C HIS A 21 1.97 -9.75 -0.40
N LYS A 22 1.25 -9.89 0.73
CA LYS A 22 -0.15 -9.45 0.86
C LYS A 22 -0.31 -7.94 0.70
N LEU A 23 0.60 -7.17 1.29
CA LEU A 23 0.61 -5.71 1.18
C LEU A 23 0.81 -5.27 -0.26
N ILE A 24 1.80 -5.84 -0.95
CA ILE A 24 2.13 -5.51 -2.33
C ILE A 24 0.99 -5.89 -3.26
N TYR A 25 0.42 -7.09 -3.11
CA TYR A 25 -0.76 -7.50 -3.86
C TYR A 25 -1.94 -6.55 -3.66
N HIS A 26 -2.20 -6.13 -2.42
CA HIS A 26 -3.30 -5.19 -2.13
C HIS A 26 -3.06 -3.80 -2.74
N ILE A 27 -1.82 -3.30 -2.71
CA ILE A 27 -1.45 -2.04 -3.38
C ILE A 27 -1.65 -2.18 -4.89
N ALA A 28 -1.16 -3.27 -5.49
CA ALA A 28 -1.30 -3.55 -6.90
C ALA A 28 -2.78 -3.59 -7.31
N TYR A 29 -3.60 -4.36 -6.60
CA TYR A 29 -5.04 -4.49 -6.85
C TYR A 29 -5.80 -3.17 -6.69
N ASN A 30 -5.42 -2.35 -5.71
CA ASN A 30 -6.06 -1.04 -5.56
C ASN A 30 -5.82 -0.12 -6.74
N ILE A 31 -4.71 -0.28 -7.46
CA ILE A 31 -4.33 0.54 -8.62
C ILE A 31 -4.85 -0.08 -9.92
N THR A 32 -4.65 -1.38 -10.13
CA THR A 32 -5.02 -2.08 -11.37
C THR A 32 -6.50 -2.45 -11.45
N LYS A 33 -7.16 -2.66 -10.31
CA LYS A 33 -8.53 -3.19 -10.21
C LYS A 33 -8.74 -4.51 -10.97
N ASP A 34 -7.66 -5.25 -11.19
CA ASP A 34 -7.61 -6.46 -12.02
C ASP A 34 -6.70 -7.48 -11.34
N VAL A 35 -7.21 -8.69 -11.11
CA VAL A 35 -6.53 -9.73 -10.33
C VAL A 35 -5.25 -10.21 -11.02
N HIS A 36 -5.32 -10.49 -12.32
CA HIS A 36 -4.18 -10.98 -13.09
C HIS A 36 -3.08 -9.92 -13.15
N LEU A 37 -3.45 -8.67 -13.45
CA LEU A 37 -2.49 -7.57 -13.43
C LEU A 37 -1.90 -7.34 -12.04
N SER A 38 -2.66 -7.57 -10.97
CA SER A 38 -2.16 -7.43 -9.61
C SER A 38 -1.10 -8.47 -9.27
N GLN A 39 -1.28 -9.70 -9.76
CA GLN A 39 -0.30 -10.77 -9.61
C GLN A 39 0.99 -10.43 -10.38
N ASP A 40 0.86 -9.98 -11.63
CA ASP A 40 2.00 -9.57 -12.46
C ASP A 40 2.79 -8.41 -11.83
N VAL A 41 2.08 -7.37 -11.38
CA VAL A 41 2.69 -6.24 -10.66
C VAL A 41 3.42 -6.72 -9.41
N SER A 42 2.83 -7.65 -8.65
CA SER A 42 3.43 -8.16 -7.42
C SER A 42 4.72 -8.90 -7.71
N GLN A 43 4.72 -9.80 -8.70
CA GLN A 43 5.91 -10.54 -9.11
C GLN A 43 7.01 -9.60 -9.60
N GLU A 44 6.69 -8.68 -10.49
CA GLU A 44 7.63 -7.70 -11.04
C GLU A 44 8.19 -6.78 -9.94
N THR A 45 7.37 -6.45 -8.93
CA THR A 45 7.81 -5.67 -7.76
C THR A 45 8.88 -6.41 -6.98
N PHE A 46 8.67 -7.69 -6.65
CA PHE A 46 9.64 -8.47 -5.89
C PHE A 46 10.90 -8.77 -6.72
N LEU A 47 10.78 -8.95 -8.03
CA LEU A 47 11.94 -9.07 -8.92
C LEU A 47 12.78 -7.79 -8.93
N LYS A 48 12.15 -6.62 -9.08
CA LYS A 48 12.83 -5.31 -8.99
C LYS A 48 13.43 -5.08 -7.61
N ALA A 49 12.74 -5.51 -6.55
CA ALA A 49 13.23 -5.42 -5.18
C ALA A 49 14.48 -6.27 -4.99
N TYR A 50 14.48 -7.51 -5.49
CA TYR A 50 15.66 -8.38 -5.47
C TYR A 50 16.86 -7.72 -6.14
N ILE A 51 16.68 -7.18 -7.35
CA ILE A 51 17.77 -6.53 -8.12
C ILE A 51 18.30 -5.27 -7.41
N LYS A 52 17.44 -4.53 -6.72
CA LYS A 52 17.77 -3.24 -6.12
C LYS A 52 18.00 -3.31 -4.61
N MET A 53 18.01 -4.50 -4.02
CA MET A 53 18.06 -4.67 -2.57
C MET A 53 19.27 -3.98 -1.94
N ASP A 54 20.41 -4.01 -2.62
CA ASP A 54 21.66 -3.36 -2.18
C ASP A 54 21.58 -1.82 -2.14
N THR A 55 20.56 -1.22 -2.78
CA THR A 55 20.32 0.23 -2.74
C THR A 55 19.54 0.68 -1.50
N LEU A 56 19.04 -0.27 -0.70
CA LEU A 56 18.34 0.03 0.54
C LEU A 56 19.35 0.35 1.65
N GLU A 57 19.62 1.64 1.84
CA GLU A 57 20.55 2.12 2.87
C GLU A 57 20.05 1.89 4.31
N ASP A 58 18.72 1.87 4.50
CA ASP A 58 18.08 1.75 5.82
C ASP A 58 17.00 0.65 5.81
N PRO A 59 17.26 -0.50 6.45
CA PRO A 59 16.30 -1.59 6.55
C PRO A 59 14.95 -1.19 7.15
N ALA A 60 14.90 -0.18 8.03
CA ALA A 60 13.63 0.28 8.63
C ALA A 60 12.68 0.89 7.57
N LYS A 61 13.20 1.26 6.40
CA LYS A 61 12.43 1.84 5.29
C LYS A 61 12.00 0.83 4.23
N ILE A 62 12.27 -0.47 4.42
CA ILE A 62 11.93 -1.53 3.46
C ILE A 62 10.47 -1.44 3.01
N LYS A 63 9.53 -1.22 3.95
CA LYS A 63 8.10 -1.10 3.67
C LYS A 63 7.78 0.05 2.73
N SER A 64 8.31 1.25 3.00
CA SER A 64 8.09 2.42 2.15
C SER A 64 8.76 2.28 0.78
N TRP A 65 9.97 1.71 0.76
CA TRP A 65 10.73 1.48 -0.46
C TRP A 65 10.03 0.48 -1.40
N LEU A 66 9.58 -0.65 -0.86
CA LEU A 66 8.76 -1.63 -1.58
C LEU A 66 7.44 -1.05 -2.10
N THR A 67 6.77 -0.24 -1.27
CA THR A 67 5.51 0.43 -1.66
C THR A 67 5.73 1.33 -2.87
N THR A 68 6.85 2.05 -2.92
CA THR A 68 7.20 2.89 -4.09
C THR A 68 7.43 2.04 -5.33
N ILE A 69 8.20 0.95 -5.24
CA ILE A 69 8.44 0.04 -6.38
C ILE A 69 7.11 -0.52 -6.90
N ALA A 70 6.20 -0.94 -6.00
CA ALA A 70 4.89 -1.48 -6.35
C ALA A 70 4.01 -0.45 -7.07
N LYS A 71 3.89 0.76 -6.50
CA LYS A 71 3.10 1.85 -7.12
C LYS A 71 3.63 2.19 -8.51
N CYS A 72 4.95 2.37 -8.66
CA CYS A 72 5.55 2.67 -9.96
C CYS A 72 5.28 1.55 -10.98
N THR A 73 5.47 0.29 -10.57
CA THR A 73 5.25 -0.88 -11.44
C THR A 73 3.79 -1.00 -11.87
N ALA A 74 2.84 -0.79 -10.96
CA ALA A 74 1.42 -0.79 -11.28
C ALA A 74 1.05 0.31 -12.29
N ILE A 75 1.55 1.53 -12.08
CA ILE A 75 1.29 2.67 -12.97
C ILE A 75 1.88 2.41 -14.36
N ASP A 76 3.10 1.86 -14.45
CA ASP A 76 3.75 1.58 -15.72
C ASP A 76 2.98 0.52 -16.54
N ILE A 77 2.51 -0.54 -15.89
CA ILE A 77 1.70 -1.59 -16.52
C ILE A 77 0.36 -1.03 -17.02
N ILE A 78 -0.33 -0.21 -16.22
CA ILE A 78 -1.58 0.45 -16.66
C ILE A 78 -1.33 1.37 -17.84
N ARG A 79 -0.26 2.17 -17.81
CA ARG A 79 0.11 3.07 -18.91
C ARG A 79 0.41 2.30 -20.18
N GLN A 80 1.08 1.16 -20.08
CA GLN A 80 1.35 0.28 -21.23
C GLN A 80 0.06 -0.33 -21.80
N ARG A 81 -0.87 -0.74 -20.95
CA ARG A 81 -2.19 -1.25 -21.36
C ARG A 81 -3.02 -0.16 -22.04
N SER A 82 -3.05 1.06 -21.50
CA SER A 82 -3.75 2.19 -22.13
C SER A 82 -3.23 2.48 -23.53
N ARG A 83 -1.89 2.52 -23.72
CA ARG A 83 -1.28 2.69 -25.04
C ARG A 83 -1.56 1.54 -26.01
N ARG A 84 -1.76 0.33 -25.50
CA ARG A 84 -2.07 -0.87 -26.31
C ARG A 84 -3.57 -0.96 -26.65
N ASN A 85 -4.45 -0.49 -25.78
CA ASN A 85 -5.89 -0.40 -26.03
C ASN A 85 -6.27 0.70 -27.04
N GLU A 86 -5.46 1.76 -27.18
CA GLU A 86 -5.63 2.74 -28.29
C GLU A 86 -5.41 2.10 -29.68
N THR A 87 -4.75 0.94 -29.74
CA THR A 87 -4.50 0.20 -31.00
C THR A 87 -5.38 -1.03 -31.20
N CYS A 88 -6.13 -1.47 -30.20
CA CYS A 88 -7.00 -2.65 -30.29
C CYS A 88 -8.33 -2.38 -29.56
N ILE A 89 -9.35 -1.99 -30.33
CA ILE A 89 -10.73 -2.17 -29.92
C ILE A 89 -11.05 -3.63 -30.17
N GLU A 90 -11.01 -4.46 -29.13
CA GLU A 90 -11.81 -5.70 -29.04
C GLU A 90 -11.69 -6.28 -27.63
N GLU A 91 -12.88 -6.41 -27.01
CA GLU A 91 -13.34 -7.40 -26.02
C GLU A 91 -12.34 -8.04 -25.04
N HIS A 92 -12.65 -7.91 -23.74
CA HIS A 92 -12.88 -9.09 -22.90
C HIS A 92 -13.61 -8.71 -21.62
N GLU A 93 -14.92 -8.99 -21.60
CA GLU A 93 -15.58 -9.46 -20.40
C GLU A 93 -15.19 -10.94 -20.22
N GLU A 94 -14.63 -11.32 -19.07
CA GLU A 94 -14.91 -12.61 -18.43
C GLU A 94 -14.35 -12.69 -17.00
N PHE A 95 -15.16 -13.30 -16.14
CA PHE A 95 -14.96 -13.52 -14.71
C PHE A 95 -13.81 -14.49 -14.41
N HIS A 96 -12.98 -14.19 -13.41
CA HIS A 96 -12.33 -15.23 -12.60
C HIS A 96 -12.35 -14.87 -11.10
N SER A 97 -13.25 -15.54 -10.38
CA SER A 97 -13.19 -15.71 -8.93
C SER A 97 -11.98 -16.57 -8.58
N ILE A 98 -10.93 -15.93 -8.09
CA ILE A 98 -9.86 -16.61 -7.37
C ILE A 98 -10.29 -16.65 -5.91
N GLU A 99 -10.52 -17.86 -5.39
CA GLU A 99 -10.73 -18.10 -3.97
C GLU A 99 -9.52 -17.56 -3.18
N ASP A 100 -9.74 -16.39 -2.59
CA ASP A 100 -8.90 -15.82 -1.56
C ASP A 100 -8.82 -16.86 -0.43
N HIS A 101 -7.67 -17.51 -0.25
CA HIS A 101 -7.39 -18.36 0.91
C HIS A 101 -7.24 -17.49 2.17
N ARG A 102 -8.30 -16.77 2.53
CA ARG A 102 -8.50 -16.22 3.87
C ARG A 102 -9.45 -17.16 4.58
N SER A 103 -9.12 -17.54 5.81
CA SER A 103 -10.12 -18.19 6.65
C SER A 103 -11.34 -17.27 6.74
N LEU A 104 -12.55 -17.83 6.80
CA LEU A 104 -13.76 -17.03 7.06
C LEU A 104 -13.59 -16.15 8.31
N GLU A 105 -12.81 -16.62 9.28
CA GLU A 105 -12.41 -15.88 10.48
C GLU A 105 -11.56 -14.65 10.14
N ASP A 106 -10.54 -14.77 9.27
CA ASP A 106 -9.71 -13.65 8.82
C ASP A 106 -10.53 -12.58 8.08
N GLU A 107 -11.52 -13.02 7.29
CA GLU A 107 -12.40 -12.13 6.54
C GLU A 107 -13.38 -11.39 7.47
N ILE A 108 -13.85 -12.06 8.51
CA ILE A 108 -14.70 -11.49 9.56
C ILE A 108 -13.90 -10.46 10.37
N ASP A 109 -12.69 -10.81 10.80
CA ASP A 109 -11.80 -9.93 11.57
C ASP A 109 -11.37 -8.71 10.76
N ALA A 110 -11.03 -8.88 9.49
CA ALA A 110 -10.72 -7.77 8.59
C ALA A 110 -11.92 -6.82 8.43
N ARG A 111 -13.14 -7.35 8.38
CA ARG A 111 -14.38 -6.56 8.26
C ARG A 111 -14.69 -5.80 9.55
N PHE A 112 -14.52 -6.43 10.70
CA PHE A 112 -14.65 -5.78 12.01
C PHE A 112 -13.60 -4.69 12.22
N LEU A 113 -12.35 -4.95 11.85
CA LEU A 113 -11.28 -3.96 11.91
C LEU A 113 -11.56 -2.78 10.97
N LYS A 114 -12.02 -3.07 9.73
CA LYS A 114 -12.41 -2.03 8.77
C LYS A 114 -13.56 -1.17 9.29
N SER A 115 -14.61 -1.78 9.86
CA SER A 115 -15.73 -1.03 10.47
C SER A 115 -15.25 -0.16 11.62
N SER A 116 -14.43 -0.71 12.51
CA SER A 116 -13.88 0.04 13.65
C SER A 116 -13.02 1.22 13.22
N ILE A 117 -12.21 1.06 12.16
CA ILE A 117 -11.44 2.15 11.58
C ILE A 117 -12.39 3.21 10.98
N GLN A 118 -13.41 2.79 10.24
CA GLN A 118 -14.39 3.68 9.62
C GLN A 118 -15.13 4.52 10.66
N ASP A 119 -15.64 3.88 11.72
CA ASP A 119 -16.34 4.52 12.83
C ASP A 119 -15.45 5.51 13.58
N HIS A 120 -14.15 5.21 13.67
CA HIS A 120 -13.24 6.13 14.29
C HIS A 120 -12.87 7.31 13.40
N ILE A 121 -12.68 7.10 12.10
CA ILE A 121 -12.50 8.19 11.13
C ILE A 121 -13.69 9.15 11.22
N THR A 122 -14.93 8.65 11.25
CA THR A 122 -16.13 9.49 11.37
C THR A 122 -16.25 10.19 12.73
N SER A 123 -15.57 9.70 13.77
CA SER A 123 -15.50 10.36 15.09
C SER A 123 -14.45 11.48 15.19
N LEU A 124 -13.50 11.56 14.24
CA LEU A 124 -12.47 12.60 14.25
C LEU A 124 -13.09 13.99 14.05
N PRO A 125 -12.44 15.08 14.46
CA PRO A 125 -12.88 16.43 14.08
C PRO A 125 -12.98 16.56 12.55
N LEU A 126 -14.02 17.21 12.02
CA LEU A 126 -14.26 17.36 10.57
C LEU A 126 -13.02 17.82 9.79
N THR A 127 -12.26 18.75 10.37
CA THR A 127 -11.00 19.26 9.79
C THR A 127 -9.90 18.20 9.61
N GLN A 128 -9.90 17.14 10.42
CA GLN A 128 -8.99 16.01 10.32
C GLN A 128 -9.52 14.96 9.34
N GLN A 129 -10.83 14.72 9.34
CA GLN A 129 -11.50 13.83 8.38
C GLN A 129 -11.27 14.28 6.95
N GLU A 130 -11.45 15.57 6.68
CA GLU A 130 -11.34 16.16 5.35
C GLU A 130 -9.92 16.02 4.79
N VAL A 131 -8.90 16.35 5.58
CA VAL A 131 -7.49 16.17 5.18
C VAL A 131 -7.16 14.69 4.98
N MET A 132 -7.67 13.80 5.84
CA MET A 132 -7.43 12.37 5.75
C MET A 132 -8.09 11.75 4.52
N ALA A 133 -9.33 12.13 4.20
CA ALA A 133 -10.03 11.72 3.00
C ALA A 133 -9.24 12.13 1.76
N LEU A 134 -8.93 13.42 1.59
CA LEU A 134 -8.15 13.90 0.45
C LEU A 134 -6.80 13.21 0.30
N LYS A 135 -6.13 12.86 1.41
CA LYS A 135 -4.87 12.13 1.37
C LYS A 135 -5.03 10.67 0.94
N VAL A 136 -6.06 10.00 1.42
CA VAL A 136 -6.23 8.54 1.27
C VAL A 136 -7.01 8.17 0.01
N THR A 137 -8.03 8.93 -0.35
CA THR A 137 -8.88 8.65 -1.52
C THR A 137 -8.36 9.29 -2.78
N GLU A 138 -7.76 10.48 -2.69
CA GLU A 138 -7.29 11.25 -3.86
C GLU A 138 -5.76 11.27 -4.01
N ASP A 139 -5.00 10.63 -3.08
CA ASP A 139 -3.52 10.60 -3.04
C ASP A 139 -2.83 11.98 -3.16
N LEU A 140 -3.52 13.06 -2.75
CA LEU A 140 -3.02 14.43 -2.89
C LEU A 140 -1.82 14.71 -1.98
N SER A 141 -0.87 15.51 -2.46
CA SER A 141 0.23 16.05 -1.66
C SER A 141 -0.24 17.05 -0.61
N ASP A 142 0.58 17.31 0.42
CA ASP A 142 0.23 18.28 1.47
C ASP A 142 0.00 19.68 0.88
N SER A 143 0.74 20.03 -0.19
CA SER A 143 0.61 21.30 -0.90
C SER A 143 -0.70 21.38 -1.70
N GLU A 144 -1.09 20.31 -2.41
CA GLU A 144 -2.36 20.29 -3.15
C GLU A 144 -3.56 20.39 -2.22
N ILE A 145 -3.52 19.71 -1.07
CA ILE A 145 -4.56 19.82 -0.03
C ILE A 145 -4.58 21.22 0.57
N ALA A 146 -3.41 21.82 0.83
CA ALA A 146 -3.29 23.18 1.34
C ALA A 146 -3.96 24.19 0.39
N THR A 147 -3.72 24.07 -0.91
CA THR A 147 -4.37 24.89 -1.94
C THR A 147 -5.88 24.63 -1.98
N LYS A 148 -6.31 23.36 -2.01
CA LYS A 148 -7.72 22.97 -2.12
C LYS A 148 -8.56 23.44 -0.93
N LEU A 149 -8.00 23.39 0.28
CA LEU A 149 -8.68 23.79 1.52
C LEU A 149 -8.40 25.24 1.93
N ASN A 150 -7.58 25.98 1.16
CA ASN A 150 -7.10 27.32 1.50
C ASN A 150 -6.49 27.39 2.92
N LEU A 151 -5.56 26.48 3.20
CA LEU A 151 -4.88 26.32 4.49
C LEU A 151 -3.36 26.43 4.35
N PRO A 152 -2.63 26.78 5.42
CA PRO A 152 -1.18 26.60 5.45
C PRO A 152 -0.78 25.11 5.34
N PRO A 153 0.27 24.74 4.56
CA PRO A 153 0.74 23.35 4.48
C PRO A 153 1.13 22.75 5.84
N SER A 154 1.63 23.57 6.77
CA SER A 154 1.92 23.17 8.14
C SER A 154 0.67 22.71 8.91
N THR A 155 -0.47 23.34 8.66
CA THR A 155 -1.77 22.98 9.24
C THR A 155 -2.27 21.66 8.67
N VAL A 156 -2.14 21.45 7.35
CA VAL A 156 -2.47 20.17 6.69
C VAL A 156 -1.65 19.03 7.29
N LYS A 157 -0.32 19.20 7.36
CA LYS A 157 0.61 18.20 7.93
C LYS A 157 0.26 17.87 9.39
N THR A 158 -0.06 18.89 10.19
CA THR A 158 -0.43 18.70 11.60
C THR A 158 -1.77 17.95 11.75
N ARG A 159 -2.79 18.32 10.96
CA ARG A 159 -4.10 17.66 10.98
C ARG A 159 -3.99 16.21 10.53
N PHE A 160 -3.28 15.95 9.43
CA PHE A 160 -3.04 14.59 8.94
C PHE A 160 -2.29 13.73 9.97
N HIS A 161 -1.22 14.27 10.56
CA HIS A 161 -0.45 13.55 11.58
C HIS A 161 -1.29 13.18 12.81
N ARG A 162 -2.14 14.11 13.29
CA ARG A 162 -3.04 13.85 14.43
C ARG A 162 -4.10 12.79 14.10
N ALA A 163 -4.68 12.85 12.90
CA ALA A 163 -5.63 11.84 12.42
C ALA A 163 -4.96 10.46 12.37
N ARG A 164 -3.76 10.38 11.76
CA ARG A 164 -3.00 9.13 11.63
C ARG A 164 -2.59 8.56 12.99
N LYS A 165 -2.19 9.39 13.95
CA LYS A 165 -1.83 8.94 15.31
C LYS A 165 -3.02 8.30 16.02
N GLN A 166 -4.21 8.88 15.91
CA GLN A 166 -5.42 8.32 16.53
C GLN A 166 -5.81 6.97 15.91
N LEU A 167 -5.73 6.86 14.57
CA LEU A 167 -5.96 5.58 13.89
C LEU A 167 -4.94 4.51 14.28
N TYR A 168 -3.66 4.89 14.40
CA TYR A 168 -2.60 3.95 14.81
C TYR A 168 -2.87 3.34 16.18
N THR A 169 -3.30 4.15 17.17
CA THR A 169 -3.62 3.66 18.51
C THR A 169 -4.69 2.57 18.48
N ILE A 170 -5.73 2.72 17.66
CA ILE A 170 -6.85 1.76 17.62
C ILE A 170 -6.43 0.46 16.96
N VAL A 171 -5.71 0.57 15.85
CA VAL A 171 -5.18 -0.60 15.17
C VAL A 171 -4.27 -1.38 16.12
N GLN A 172 -3.45 -0.69 16.93
CA GLN A 172 -2.58 -1.35 17.89
C GLN A 172 -3.35 -2.00 19.06
N THR A 173 -4.38 -1.35 19.60
CA THR A 173 -5.24 -1.94 20.64
C THR A 173 -5.97 -3.18 20.13
N LYS A 174 -6.40 -3.19 18.86
CA LYS A 174 -7.14 -4.30 18.26
C LYS A 174 -6.25 -5.45 17.79
N ILE A 175 -5.00 -5.19 17.42
CA ILE A 175 -4.01 -6.23 17.08
C ILE A 175 -3.45 -6.90 18.36
N SER A 176 -3.43 -6.18 19.48
CA SER A 176 -2.88 -6.69 20.76
C SER A 176 -3.93 -7.36 21.67
N ALA A 177 -5.20 -7.42 21.24
CA ALA A 177 -6.32 -7.99 21.97
C ALA A 177 -6.79 -9.27 21.27
#